data_AF-A0A9E4AV40-F1
#
_entry.id   AF-A0A9E4AV40-F1
#
_cell.length_a   1.000
_cell.length_b   1.000
_cell.length_c   1.000
_cell.angle_alpha   90.00
_cell.angle_beta   90.00
_cell.angle_gamma   90.00
#
_symmetry.space_group_name_H-M   'P 1'
#
loop_
_entity.id
_entity.type
_entity.pdbx_description
1 polymer ?
#
loop_
_entity_poly.entity_id
_entity_poly.type
_entity_poly.pdbx_seq_one_letter_code
_entity_poly.pdbx_strand_id
1 'polypeptide(L)'
;MFVILEGKGRYRFGSTVYDVEAGDVLGAPRGGTKFAHKLTNTGSTTLKYLAISTMAKTDVCEYPDSGKFAVGTRNEDGPDVFRYIGRATDPLDYWDGEPDSAL
;
A
#
# COMPACT_ATOMS: atom_id res chain seq x y z
N MET A 1 8.44 -3.31 5.45
CA MET A 1 8.95 -3.13 6.83
C MET A 1 9.59 -1.76 6.91
N PHE A 2 9.55 -1.12 8.08
CA PHE A 2 10.21 0.17 8.31
C PHE A 2 11.13 0.10 9.53
N VAL A 3 12.23 0.87 9.50
CA VAL A 3 13.11 1.08 10.65
C VAL A 3 13.23 2.58 10.87
N ILE A 4 12.87 3.08 12.05
CA ILE A 4 12.96 4.51 12.36
C ILE A 4 14.39 4.85 12.75
N LEU A 5 14.98 5.83 12.07
CA LEU A 5 16.36 6.27 12.27
C LEU A 5 16.46 7.52 13.16
N GLU A 6 15.53 8.45 13.01
CA GLU A 6 15.52 9.74 13.71
C GLU A 6 14.10 10.32 13.72
N GLY A 7 13.77 11.09 14.77
CA GLY A 7 12.50 11.79 14.89
C GLY A 7 11.42 10.98 15.61
N LYS A 8 10.21 11.54 15.67
CA LYS A 8 9.04 10.94 16.33
C LYS A 8 7.84 10.96 15.40
N GLY A 9 7.05 9.90 15.46
CA GLY A 9 5.87 9.78 14.63
C GLY A 9 4.81 8.88 15.24
N ARG A 10 3.81 8.60 14.44
CA ARG A 10 2.70 7.72 14.77
C ARG A 10 2.49 6.72 13.66
N TYR A 11 2.52 5.44 14.01
CA TYR A 11 2.26 4.33 13.10
C TYR A 11 0.86 3.77 13.36
N ARG A 12 -0.06 4.04 12.44
CA ARG A 12 -1.36 3.34 12.41
C ARG A 12 -1.16 2.00 11.71
N PHE A 13 -1.58 0.92 12.35
CA PHE A 13 -1.53 -0.45 11.85
C PHE A 13 -2.89 -1.13 12.08
N GLY A 14 -3.64 -1.34 10.99
CA GLY A 14 -5.04 -1.71 11.07
C GLY A 14 -5.83 -0.67 11.85
N SER A 15 -6.48 -1.10 12.93
CA SER A 15 -7.24 -0.24 13.86
C SER A 15 -6.38 0.35 14.99
N THR A 16 -5.15 -0.13 15.17
CA THR A 16 -4.30 0.27 16.29
C THR A 16 -3.33 1.36 15.89
N VAL A 17 -2.94 2.18 16.86
CA VAL A 17 -2.05 3.32 16.67
C VAL A 17 -0.93 3.25 17.71
N TYR A 18 0.31 3.35 17.25
CA TYR A 18 1.51 3.33 18.07
C TYR A 18 2.26 4.65 17.89
N ASP A 19 2.73 5.25 18.98
CA ASP A 19 3.76 6.27 18.88
C ASP A 19 5.11 5.57 18.64
N VAL A 20 5.94 6.14 17.78
CA VAL A 20 7.20 5.53 17.33
C VAL A 20 8.35 6.53 17.33
N GLU A 21 9.56 6.04 17.58
CA GLU A 21 10.79 6.83 17.61
C GLU A 21 12.01 6.03 17.11
N ALA A 22 13.18 6.68 17.10
CA ALA A 22 14.42 6.07 16.62
C ALA A 22 14.72 4.74 17.31
N GLY A 23 15.02 3.70 16.52
CA GLY A 23 15.25 2.34 16.99
C GLY A 23 14.05 1.41 16.81
N ASP A 24 12.84 1.94 16.61
CA ASP A 24 11.65 1.11 16.39
C ASP A 24 11.66 0.42 15.02
N VAL A 25 11.19 -0.83 14.99
CA VAL A 25 11.02 -1.64 13.78
C VAL A 25 9.54 -1.93 13.57
N LEU A 26 9.03 -1.50 12.42
CA LEU A 26 7.60 -1.53 12.11
C LEU A 26 7.30 -2.59 11.04
N GLY A 27 6.49 -3.58 11.44
CA GLY A 27 5.98 -4.60 10.54
C GLY A 27 4.95 -4.03 9.56
N ALA A 28 5.08 -4.37 8.28
CA ALA A 28 4.12 -4.01 7.23
C ALA A 28 3.77 -5.25 6.39
N PRO A 29 3.17 -6.29 7.02
CA PRO A 29 2.78 -7.51 6.31
C PRO A 29 1.72 -7.24 5.24
N ARG A 30 1.72 -8.09 4.21
CA ARG A 30 0.66 -8.14 3.22
C ARG A 30 -0.65 -8.64 3.84
N GLY A 31 -1.75 -8.33 3.16
CA GLY A 31 -3.11 -8.71 3.53
C GLY A 31 -3.94 -7.45 3.70
N GLY A 32 -5.25 -7.55 3.46
CA GLY A 32 -6.13 -6.38 3.27
C GLY A 32 -6.23 -5.43 4.45
N THR A 33 -7.35 -4.73 4.56
CA THR A 33 -7.51 -3.53 5.41
C THR A 33 -7.04 -3.66 6.88
N LYS A 34 -7.10 -4.85 7.49
CA LYS A 34 -6.59 -5.12 8.85
C LYS A 34 -5.08 -4.93 9.03
N PHE A 35 -4.29 -4.95 7.95
CA PHE A 35 -2.84 -4.70 7.96
C PHE A 35 -2.47 -3.39 7.25
N ALA A 36 -3.46 -2.64 6.77
CA ALA A 36 -3.23 -1.34 6.18
C ALA A 36 -2.56 -0.43 7.22
N HIS A 37 -1.59 0.36 6.77
CA HIS A 37 -0.77 1.14 7.67
C HIS A 37 -0.45 2.53 7.15
N LYS A 38 -0.18 3.43 8.10
CA LYS A 38 0.17 4.82 7.83
C LYS A 38 1.16 5.32 8.87
N LEU A 39 2.34 5.73 8.42
CA LEU A 39 3.31 6.44 9.25
C LEU A 39 3.09 7.94 9.08
N THR A 40 2.88 8.66 10.18
CA THR A 40 2.69 10.11 10.19
C THR A 40 3.75 10.76 11.05
N ASN A 41 4.46 11.76 10.54
CA ASN A 41 5.34 12.58 11.36
C ASN A 41 4.49 13.47 12.27
N THR A 42 4.62 13.30 13.59
CA THR A 42 3.91 14.07 14.61
C THR A 42 4.89 14.85 15.50
N GLY A 43 6.19 14.78 15.21
CA GLY A 43 7.23 15.53 15.90
C GLY A 43 7.48 16.91 15.29
N SER A 44 8.37 17.67 15.91
CA SER A 44 8.81 18.99 15.46
C SER A 44 10.04 18.96 14.54
N THR A 45 10.59 17.78 14.27
CA THR A 45 11.77 17.58 13.41
C THR A 45 11.45 16.58 12.30
N THR A 46 12.36 16.43 11.33
CA THR A 46 12.21 15.44 10.26
C THR A 46 12.24 14.02 10.81
N LEU A 47 11.22 13.23 10.45
CA LEU A 47 11.21 11.78 10.68
C LEU A 47 12.00 11.07 9.58
N LYS A 48 13.13 10.45 9.91
CA LYS A 48 13.95 9.67 8.99
C LYS A 48 13.72 8.18 9.25
N TYR A 49 13.51 7.41 8.19
CA TYR A 49 13.29 5.97 8.29
C TYR A 49 13.81 5.25 7.04
N LEU A 50 14.11 3.96 7.19
CA LEU A 50 14.32 3.04 6.06
C LEU A 50 13.02 2.32 5.77
N ALA A 51 12.64 2.24 4.50
CA ALA A 51 11.53 1.42 4.03
C ALA A 51 12.07 0.26 3.20
N ILE A 52 11.79 -0.96 3.63
CA ILE A 52 12.28 -2.19 3.00
C ILE A 52 11.07 -2.90 2.39
N SER A 53 11.16 -3.18 1.09
CA SER A 53 10.11 -3.75 0.26
C SER A 53 10.64 -4.97 -0.50
N THR A 54 9.75 -5.93 -0.77
CA THR A 54 10.05 -7.07 -1.66
C THR A 54 10.11 -6.68 -3.13
N MET A 55 9.65 -5.48 -3.50
CA MET A 55 9.62 -4.98 -4.88
C MET A 55 8.94 -5.99 -5.82
N ALA A 56 7.77 -6.51 -5.42
CA ALA A 56 7.05 -7.51 -6.21
C ALA A 56 6.76 -7.04 -7.64
N LYS A 57 6.86 -7.97 -8.61
CA LYS A 57 6.57 -7.71 -10.03
C LYS A 57 5.14 -7.24 -10.28
N THR A 58 4.22 -7.61 -9.40
CA THR A 58 2.81 -7.19 -9.47
C THR A 58 2.31 -6.98 -8.05
N ASP A 59 1.56 -5.90 -7.84
CA ASP A 59 1.01 -5.56 -6.53
C ASP A 59 -0.38 -4.93 -6.64
N VAL A 60 -1.20 -5.17 -5.61
CA VAL A 60 -2.48 -4.52 -5.41
C VAL A 60 -2.44 -3.81 -4.06
N CYS A 61 -2.49 -2.49 -4.09
CA CYS A 61 -2.43 -1.64 -2.90
C CYS A 61 -3.82 -1.06 -2.61
N GLU A 62 -4.42 -1.46 -1.50
CA GLU A 62 -5.71 -0.91 -1.03
C GLU A 62 -5.49 0.36 -0.19
N TYR A 63 -6.39 1.34 -0.34
CA TYR A 63 -6.42 2.59 0.41
C TYR A 63 -7.77 2.73 1.14
N PRO A 64 -7.93 2.08 2.31
CA PRO A 64 -9.22 1.95 2.99
C PRO A 64 -9.88 3.29 3.30
N ASP A 65 -9.11 4.25 3.82
CA ASP A 65 -9.60 5.59 4.21
C ASP A 65 -10.28 6.33 3.04
N SER A 66 -9.85 6.02 1.82
CA SER A 66 -10.37 6.67 0.62
C SER A 66 -11.19 5.74 -0.26
N GLY A 67 -11.37 4.46 0.09
CA GLY A 67 -12.07 3.46 -0.73
C GLY A 67 -11.46 3.25 -2.12
N LYS A 68 -10.14 3.47 -2.28
CA LYS A 68 -9.42 3.28 -3.54
C LYS A 68 -8.58 2.01 -3.50
N PHE A 69 -8.18 1.54 -4.66
CA PHE A 69 -7.08 0.59 -4.83
C PHE A 69 -6.17 1.03 -5.98
N ALA A 70 -4.92 0.59 -5.96
CA ALA A 70 -4.00 0.68 -7.09
C ALA A 70 -3.55 -0.72 -7.50
N VAL A 71 -3.52 -0.99 -8.80
CA VAL A 71 -2.88 -2.18 -9.38
C VAL A 71 -1.69 -1.71 -10.19
N GLY A 72 -0.55 -2.36 -10.00
CA GLY A 72 0.67 -2.03 -10.72
C GLY A 72 1.48 -3.27 -11.08
N THR A 73 2.04 -3.28 -12.27
CA THR A 73 3.10 -4.21 -12.67
C THR A 73 4.42 -3.47 -12.86
N ARG A 74 5.52 -4.12 -12.51
CA ARG A 74 6.88 -3.59 -12.62
C ARG A 74 7.69 -4.48 -13.54
N ASN A 75 8.43 -3.86 -14.45
CA ASN A 75 9.53 -4.51 -15.15
C ASN A 75 10.81 -4.39 -14.32
N GLU A 76 11.69 -5.38 -14.38
CA GLU A 76 12.98 -5.34 -13.70
C GLU A 76 13.88 -4.23 -14.27
N ASP A 77 13.84 -4.02 -15.58
CA ASP A 77 14.75 -3.11 -16.30
C ASP A 77 14.02 -1.98 -17.08
N GLY A 78 12.76 -1.67 -16.76
CA GLY A 78 11.96 -0.73 -17.56
C GLY A 78 10.77 -0.09 -16.83
N PRO A 79 10.04 0.83 -17.49
CA PRO A 79 8.88 1.48 -16.89
C PRO A 79 7.76 0.48 -16.55
N ASP A 80 6.89 0.88 -15.61
CA ASP A 80 5.69 0.11 -15.24
C ASP A 80 4.87 -0.19 -16.51
N VAL A 81 4.56 -1.47 -16.77
CA VAL A 81 3.79 -1.88 -17.96
C VAL A 81 2.33 -1.51 -17.81
N PHE A 82 1.83 -1.59 -16.57
CA PHE A 82 0.44 -1.33 -16.26
C PHE A 82 0.34 -0.67 -14.89
N ARG A 83 -0.38 0.45 -14.81
CA ARG A 83 -0.70 1.12 -13.56
C ARG A 83 -2.10 1.70 -13.63
N TYR A 84 -2.94 1.30 -12.68
CA TYR A 84 -4.32 1.75 -12.60
C TYR A 84 -4.69 2.07 -11.16
N ILE A 85 -5.44 3.16 -10.95
CA ILE A 85 -6.00 3.52 -9.64
C ILE A 85 -7.50 3.71 -9.81
N GLY A 86 -8.28 2.97 -9.03
CA GLY A 86 -9.74 2.96 -9.13
C GLY A 86 -10.43 2.87 -7.77
N ARG A 87 -11.76 2.82 -7.83
CA ARG A 87 -12.65 2.49 -6.70
C ARG A 87 -13.41 1.24 -7.07
N ALA A 88 -13.66 0.36 -6.11
CA ALA A 88 -14.40 -0.89 -6.34
C ALA A 88 -15.94 -0.68 -6.28
N THR A 89 -16.42 0.49 -6.69
CA THR A 89 -17.83 0.89 -6.50
C THR A 89 -18.79 0.30 -7.51
N ASP A 90 -18.29 -0.26 -8.62
CA ASP A 90 -19.09 -0.89 -9.66
C ASP A 90 -18.30 -2.03 -10.32
N PRO A 91 -18.30 -3.24 -9.71
CA PRO A 91 -17.64 -4.39 -10.32
C PRO A 91 -18.40 -4.80 -11.59
N LEU A 92 -17.69 -4.86 -12.71
CA LEU A 92 -18.23 -5.35 -13.96
C LEU A 92 -18.51 -6.86 -13.90
N ASP A 93 -19.49 -7.32 -14.66
CA ASP A 93 -19.66 -8.74 -14.90
C ASP A 93 -18.44 -9.31 -15.65
N TYR A 94 -18.18 -10.61 -15.47
CA TYR A 94 -17.05 -11.28 -16.13
C TYR A 94 -17.10 -11.16 -17.66
N TRP A 95 -18.30 -11.09 -18.25
CA TRP A 95 -18.51 -10.95 -19.69
C TRP A 95 -18.89 -9.53 -20.12
N ASP A 96 -18.75 -8.53 -19.26
CA ASP A 96 -19.10 -7.15 -19.61
C ASP A 96 -18.28 -6.66 -20.81
N GLY A 97 -18.97 -6.39 -21.93
CA GLY A 97 -18.35 -5.94 -23.18
C GLY A 97 -17.68 -7.03 -24.03
N GLU A 98 -17.69 -8.29 -23.60
CA GLU A 98 -17.17 -9.42 -24.36
C GLU A 98 -18.24 -9.98 -25.32
N PRO A 99 -17.86 -10.53 -26.49
CA PRO A 99 -18.81 -11.17 -27.39
C PRO A 99 -19.36 -12.47 -26.76
N ASP A 100 -20.65 -12.76 -26.98
CA ASP A 100 -21.24 -14.04 -26.60
C ASP A 100 -20.41 -15.18 -27.19
N SER A 101 -19.94 -16.09 -26.32
CA SER A 101 -19.20 -17.29 -26.72
C SER A 101 -20.14 -18.33 -27.35
N ALA A 102 -20.93 -17.94 -28.34
CA ALA A 102 -21.66 -18.87 -29.20
C ALA A 102 -20.68 -19.39 -30.26
N LEU A 103 -19.93 -20.44 -29.88
CA LEU A 103 -19.37 -21.41 -30.81
C LEU A 103 -20.42 -22.48 -31.13
#